data_AF-A0A1F2UVK4-F1
#
_entry.id   AF-A0A1F2UVK4-F1
#
_cell.length_a   1.000
_cell.length_b   1.000
_cell.length_c   1.000
_cell.angle_alpha   90.00
_cell.angle_beta   90.00
_cell.angle_gamma   90.00
#
_symmetry.space_group_name_H-M   'P 1'
#
loop_
_entity.id
_entity.type
_entity.pdbx_description
1 polymer ?
#
loop_
_entity_poly.entity_id
_entity_poly.type
_entity_poly.pdbx_seq_one_letter_code
_entity_poly.pdbx_strand_id
1 'polypeptide(L)' 'MRTTIEIKPEHRAKLLELAARRGEKGFSPLVAEALDMYMEDGAKGDLVRRRALSLRGKLRPQEAERLRSAVVRLREFWR' A
#
# COMPACT_ATOMS: atom_id res chain seq x y z
N MET A 1 -14.30 16.50 -12.18
CA MET A 1 -14.03 17.91 -11.83
C MET A 1 -12.69 18.32 -12.44
N ARG A 2 -12.54 19.55 -12.95
CA ARG A 2 -11.25 20.04 -13.47
C ARG A 2 -10.52 20.75 -12.33
N THR A 3 -9.32 20.27 -12.01
CA THR A 3 -8.46 20.84 -10.96
C THR A 3 -7.11 21.17 -11.58
N THR A 4 -6.62 22.38 -11.29
CA THR A 4 -5.26 22.78 -11.65
C THR A 4 -4.35 22.48 -10.47
N ILE A 5 -3.24 21.80 -10.72
CA ILE A 5 -2.23 21.45 -9.72
C ILE A 5 -0.86 21.94 -10.19
N GLU A 6 -0.04 22.37 -9.25
CA GLU A 6 1.35 22.73 -9.52
C GLU A 6 2.23 21.48 -9.46
N ILE A 7 3.02 21.25 -10.51
CA ILE A 7 4.01 20.18 -10.57
C ILE A 7 5.30 20.70 -11.17
N LYS A 8 6.41 20.08 -10.79
CA LYS A 8 7.71 20.45 -11.35
C LYS A 8 7.75 20.17 -12.87
N PRO A 9 8.45 20.99 -13.67
CA PRO A 9 8.56 20.78 -15.12
C PRO A 9 9.06 19.39 -15.51
N GLU A 10 9.96 18.81 -14.71
CA GLU A 10 10.53 17.49 -14.96
C GLU A 10 9.50 16.38 -14.77
N HIS A 11 8.57 16.55 -13.83
CA HIS A 11 7.47 15.61 -13.61
C HIS A 11 6.49 15.65 -14.78
N ARG A 12 6.17 16.86 -15.27
CA ARG A 12 5.32 17.04 -16.45
C ARG A 12 5.91 16.36 -17.69
N ALA A 13 7.22 16.50 -17.91
CA ALA A 13 7.91 15.88 -19.04
C ALA A 13 7.82 14.34 -18.97
N LYS A 14 8.10 13.75 -17.80
CA LYS A 14 7.99 12.29 -17.59
C LYS A 14 6.56 11.78 -17.76
N LEU A 15 5.56 12.52 -17.28
CA LEU A 15 4.15 12.16 -17.41
C LEU A 15 3.71 12.15 -18.89
N LEU A 16 4.17 13.11 -19.69
CA LEU A 16 3.91 13.14 -21.13
C LEU A 16 4.58 11.97 -21.85
N GLU A 17 5.82 11.67 -21.51
CA GLU A 17 6.55 10.52 -22.07
C GLU A 17 5.82 9.20 -21.77
N LEU A 18 5.39 9.01 -20.52
CA LEU A 18 4.64 7.82 -20.09
C LEU A 18 3.28 7.71 -20.79
N ALA A 19 2.56 8.83 -20.95
CA ALA A 19 1.30 8.86 -21.68
C ALA A 19 1.50 8.45 -23.15
N ALA A 20 2.52 9.01 -23.81
CA ALA A 20 2.84 8.68 -25.20
C ALA A 20 3.18 7.19 -25.37
N ARG A 21 3.98 6.61 -24.45
CA ARG A 21 4.30 5.17 -24.44
C ARG A 21 3.07 4.29 -24.27
N ARG A 22 2.05 4.75 -23.54
CA ARG A 22 0.79 4.03 -23.33
C ARG A 22 -0.27 4.29 -24.41
N GLY A 23 0.02 5.16 -25.40
CA GLY A 23 -0.94 5.53 -26.44
C GLY A 23 -2.06 6.47 -25.96
N GLU A 24 -1.86 7.12 -24.81
CA GLU A 24 -2.85 8.03 -24.22
C GLU A 24 -2.72 9.44 -24.82
N LYS A 25 -3.86 10.12 -25.01
CA LYS A 25 -3.90 11.48 -25.58
C LYS A 25 -3.35 12.56 -24.63
N GLY A 26 -3.07 12.21 -23.37
CA GLY A 26 -2.53 13.10 -22.35
C GLY A 26 -2.24 12.35 -21.05
N PHE A 27 -1.68 13.04 -20.06
CA PHE A 27 -1.27 12.40 -18.80
C PHE A 27 -2.37 12.39 -17.71
N SER A 28 -3.55 12.96 -17.97
CA SER A 28 -4.64 12.99 -16.99
C SER A 28 -5.09 11.60 -16.50
N PRO A 29 -5.21 10.56 -17.36
CA PRO A 29 -5.52 9.20 -16.90
C PRO A 29 -4.45 8.64 -15.95
N LEU A 30 -3.17 8.91 -16.23
CA LEU A 30 -2.07 8.46 -15.37
C LEU A 30 -2.09 9.14 -14.00
N VAL A 31 -2.47 10.43 -13.95
CA VAL A 31 -2.60 11.15 -12.68
C VAL A 31 -3.77 10.59 -11.87
N ALA A 32 -4.89 10.28 -12.50
CA ALA A 32 -6.02 9.64 -11.82
C ALA A 32 -5.62 8.27 -11.25
N GLU A 33 -4.99 7.41 -12.06
CA GLU A 33 -4.48 6.11 -11.63
C GLU A 33 -3.51 6.24 -10.45
N ALA A 34 -2.59 7.20 -10.51
CA ALA A 34 -1.64 7.45 -9.43
C ALA A 34 -2.32 7.90 -8.13
N LEU A 35 -3.38 8.71 -8.21
CA LEU A 35 -4.16 9.12 -7.05
C LEU A 35 -4.92 7.94 -6.44
N ASP A 36 -5.55 7.11 -7.27
CA ASP A 36 -6.25 5.90 -6.81
C ASP A 36 -5.28 4.95 -6.10
N MET A 37 -4.11 4.69 -6.71
CA MET A 37 -3.05 3.87 -6.10
C MET A 37 -2.57 4.46 -4.77
N TYR A 38 -2.35 5.77 -4.70
CA TYR A 38 -1.92 6.44 -3.48
C TYR A 38 -2.95 6.32 -2.35
N MET A 39 -4.23 6.49 -2.67
CA MET A 39 -5.32 6.36 -1.70
C MET A 39 -5.49 4.90 -1.23
N GLU A 40 -5.40 3.93 -2.15
CA GLU A 40 -5.50 2.52 -1.81
C GLU A 40 -4.33 2.04 -0.94
N ASP A 41 -3.10 2.43 -1.28
CA ASP A 41 -1.90 2.01 -0.56
C ASP A 41 -1.85 2.61 0.84
N GLY A 42 -2.20 3.90 0.96
CA GLY A 42 -2.36 4.57 2.25
C GLY A 42 -3.41 3.88 3.13
N ALA A 43 -4.58 3.55 2.57
CA ALA A 43 -5.65 2.88 3.30
C ALA A 43 -5.27 1.46 3.74
N LYS A 44 -4.61 0.68 2.87
CA LYS A 44 -4.16 -0.68 3.18
C LYS A 44 -3.09 -0.67 4.28
N GLY A 45 -2.08 0.21 4.17
CA GLY A 45 -1.01 0.34 5.17
C GLY A 45 -1.53 0.75 6.54
N ASP A 46 -2.44 1.73 6.59
CA ASP A 46 -3.05 2.19 7.83
C ASP A 46 -3.96 1.14 8.47
N LEU A 47 -4.77 0.44 7.68
CA LEU A 47 -5.66 -0.61 8.18
C LEU A 47 -4.84 -1.76 8.79
N VAL A 48 -3.80 -2.21 8.09
CA VAL A 48 -2.90 -3.27 8.57
C VAL A 48 -2.19 -2.82 9.85
N ARG A 49 -1.65 -1.59 9.87
CA ARG A 49 -0.99 -1.03 11.06
C ARG A 49 -1.96 -0.92 12.24
N ARG A 50 -3.16 -0.36 12.06
CA ARG A 50 -4.18 -0.24 13.11
C ARG A 50 -4.61 -1.61 13.62
N ARG A 51 -4.81 -2.58 12.73
CA ARG A 51 -5.15 -3.95 13.11
C ARG A 51 -4.03 -4.59 13.93
N ALA A 52 -2.77 -4.47 13.50
CA ALA A 52 -1.62 -4.96 14.25
C ALA A 52 -1.50 -4.30 15.63
N LEU A 53 -1.65 -2.98 15.71
CA LEU A 53 -1.66 -2.24 16.98
C LEU A 53 -2.83 -2.64 17.89
N SER A 54 -4.01 -2.90 17.33
CA SER A 54 -5.17 -3.34 18.10
C SER A 54 -4.99 -4.73 18.73
N LEU A 55 -4.05 -5.53 18.23
CA LEU A 55 -3.70 -6.84 18.77
C LEU A 55 -2.64 -6.74 19.87
N ARG A 56 -1.92 -5.61 19.97
CA ARG A 56 -0.87 -5.40 20.97
C ARG A 56 -1.47 -5.40 22.38
N GLY A 57 -1.03 -6.33 23.22
CA GLY A 57 -1.49 -6.45 24.60
C GLY A 57 -2.81 -7.21 24.79
N LYS A 58 -3.41 -7.77 23.73
CA LYS A 58 -4.64 -8.58 23.85
C LYS A 58 -4.41 -10.03 24.27
N LEU A 59 -3.19 -10.55 24.11
CA LEU A 59 -2.85 -11.91 24.56
C LEU A 59 -2.30 -11.87 25.97
N ARG A 60 -2.84 -12.72 26.85
CA ARG A 60 -2.21 -13.00 28.14
C ARG A 60 -0.89 -13.75 27.89
N PRO A 61 0.08 -13.67 28.82
CA PRO A 61 1.39 -14.31 28.63
C PRO A 61 1.32 -15.80 28.27
N GLN A 62 0.40 -16.55 28.88
CA GLN A 62 0.19 -17.98 28.61
C GLN A 62 -0.37 -18.24 27.20
N GLU A 63 -1.23 -17.36 26.69
CA GLU A 63 -1.82 -17.46 25.36
C GLU A 63 -0.78 -17.12 24.28
N ALA A 64 0.06 -16.12 24.54
CA ALA A 64 1.17 -15.76 23.68
C ALA A 64 2.18 -16.92 23.55
N GLU A 65 2.51 -17.59 24.66
CA GLU A 65 3.43 -18.73 24.63
C GLU A 65 2.83 -19.92 23.88
N ARG A 66 1.56 -20.25 24.12
CA ARG A 66 0.87 -21.31 23.35
C ARG A 66 0.87 -21.05 21.84
N LEU A 67 0.57 -19.81 21.43
CA LEU A 67 0.60 -19.43 20.02
C LEU A 67 2.01 -19.58 19.44
N ARG A 68 3.04 -19.15 20.18
CA ARG A 68 4.45 -19.24 19.78
C ARG A 68 4.86 -20.71 19.60
N SER A 69 4.57 -21.59 20.55
CA SER A 69 4.89 -23.02 20.42
C SER A 69 4.16 -23.70 19.26
N ALA A 70 2.89 -23.31 18.99
CA ALA A 70 2.12 -23.84 17.87
C ALA A 70 2.72 -23.44 16.51
N VAL A 71 3.13 -22.17 16.36
CA VAL A 71 3.75 -21.66 15.12
C VAL A 71 5.11 -22.34 14.86
N VAL A 72 5.92 -22.54 15.90
CA VAL A 72 7.21 -23.26 15.77
C VAL A 72 6.99 -24.67 15.24
N ARG A 73 6.09 -25.44 15.88
CA ARG A 73 5.75 -26.80 15.40
C ARG A 73 5.27 -26.78 13.95
N LEU A 74 4.37 -25.86 13.59
CA LEU A 74 3.85 -25.77 12.22
C LEU A 74 4.97 -25.51 11.20
N ARG A 75 5.95 -24.65 11.53
CA ARG A 75 7.09 -24.36 10.66
C ARG A 75 8.06 -25.53 10.52
N GLU A 76 8.23 -26.33 11.57
CA GLU A 76 9.06 -27.55 11.50
C GLU A 76 8.47 -28.58 10.53
N PHE A 77 7.14 -28.68 10.43
CA PHE A 77 6.46 -29.57 9.47
C PHE A 77 6.46 -29.08 8.01
N TRP A 78 6.75 -27.81 7.77
CA TRP A 78 6.76 -27.21 6.42
C TRP A 78 8.15 -27.15 5.79
N ARG A 79 9.17 -27.65 6.50
CA ARG A 79 10.52 -27.83 5.99
C ARG A 79 10.72 -29.26 5.51
#